data_AF-A0A821XRW5-F1
#
_entry.id   AF-A0A821XRW5-F1
#
_cell.length_a   1.000
_cell.length_b   1.000
_cell.length_c   1.000
_cell.angle_alpha   90.00
_cell.angle_beta   90.00
_cell.angle_gamma   90.00
#
_symmetry.space_group_name_H-M   'P 1'
#
loop_
_entity.id
_entity.type
_entity.pdbx_description
1 polymer ?
#
loop_
_entity_poly.entity_id
_entity_poly.type
_entity_poly.pdbx_seq_one_letter_code
_entity_poly.pdbx_strand_id
1 'polypeptide(L)'
;MHQQSPTAGPVQIVTITPDHKFILDEKKLKEILYHRRAQGKKISLVSIAGDFRKGKSFMLDFFLRYLRAKNQKEWIGKESEPLKGFDWRGGAGRHTTGMIMWSEPFIMALPNGEEG
;
A
#
# COMPACT_ATOMS: atom_id res chain seq x y z
N MET A 1 13.57 2.27 -26.62
CA MET A 1 13.23 1.19 -25.67
C MET A 1 12.57 1.83 -24.45
N HIS A 2 11.24 1.80 -24.36
CA HIS A 2 10.53 2.28 -23.17
C HIS A 2 10.48 1.12 -22.16
N GLN A 3 11.29 1.20 -21.10
CA GLN A 3 11.11 0.35 -19.93
C GLN A 3 9.76 0.73 -19.30
N GLN A 4 8.78 -0.16 -19.40
CA GLN A 4 7.57 -0.06 -18.60
C GLN A 4 8.00 -0.19 -17.13
N SER A 5 7.73 0.86 -16.34
CA SER A 5 7.85 0.79 -14.88
C SER A 5 7.00 -0.40 -14.38
N PRO A 6 7.47 -1.20 -13.42
CA PRO A 6 6.63 -2.25 -12.85
C PRO A 6 5.35 -1.63 -12.28
N THR A 7 4.21 -2.26 -12.57
CA THR A 7 2.90 -1.83 -12.07
C THR A 7 2.93 -1.77 -10.54
N ALA A 8 2.48 -0.64 -9.95
CA ALA A 8 2.38 -0.46 -8.51
C ALA A 8 1.69 -1.64 -7.81
N GLY A 9 2.24 -2.12 -6.68
CA GLY A 9 1.75 -3.32 -6.02
C GLY A 9 2.15 -3.46 -4.55
N PRO A 10 1.62 -4.48 -3.86
CA PRO A 10 2.02 -4.81 -2.50
C PRO A 10 3.44 -5.40 -2.46
N VAL A 11 4.25 -4.94 -1.53
CA VAL A 11 5.64 -5.37 -1.35
C VAL A 11 5.87 -5.80 0.08
N GLN A 12 6.29 -7.06 0.27
CA GLN A 12 6.70 -7.56 1.58
C GLN A 12 8.00 -6.88 2.02
N ILE A 13 7.94 -6.14 3.13
CA ILE A 13 9.11 -5.44 3.69
C ILE A 13 9.61 -6.10 4.98
N VAL A 14 8.76 -6.81 5.73
CA VAL A 14 9.19 -7.59 6.90
C VAL A 14 8.62 -9.00 6.80
N THR A 15 9.46 -10.02 6.77
CA THR A 15 9.05 -11.43 6.78
C THR A 15 9.22 -12.02 8.17
N ILE A 16 8.26 -12.87 8.58
CA ILE A 16 8.38 -13.66 9.81
C ILE A 16 8.79 -15.07 9.41
N THR A 17 9.91 -15.54 9.93
CA THR A 17 10.43 -16.88 9.68
C THR A 17 9.73 -17.94 10.54
N PRO A 18 9.87 -19.24 10.21
CA PRO A 18 9.33 -20.31 11.04
C PRO A 18 9.86 -20.33 12.48
N ASP A 19 11.10 -19.86 12.70
CA ASP A 19 11.71 -19.72 14.03
C ASP A 19 11.37 -18.37 14.71
N HIS A 20 10.26 -17.74 14.31
CA HIS A 20 9.73 -16.50 14.88
C HIS A 20 10.67 -15.29 14.85
N LYS A 21 11.63 -15.26 13.92
CA LYS A 21 12.47 -14.09 13.68
C LYS A 21 11.82 -13.15 12.67
N PHE A 22 12.14 -11.86 12.81
CA PHE A 22 11.75 -10.82 11.88
C PHE A 22 12.92 -10.51 10.96
N ILE A 23 12.70 -10.60 9.64
CA ILE A 23 13.69 -10.24 8.63
C ILE A 23 13.17 -9.03 7.86
N LEU A 24 13.90 -7.92 7.95
CA LEU A 24 13.65 -6.69 7.19
C LEU A 24 14.33 -6.77 5.82
N ASP A 25 13.56 -6.56 4.76
CA ASP A 25 14.09 -6.32 3.42
C ASP A 25 14.41 -4.83 3.27
N GLU A 26 15.59 -4.43 3.76
CA GLU A 26 16.04 -3.03 3.72
C GLU A 26 16.07 -2.48 2.30
N LYS A 27 16.42 -3.30 1.31
CA LYS A 27 16.53 -2.86 -0.08
C LYS A 27 15.17 -2.43 -0.60
N LYS A 28 14.14 -3.28 -0.44
CA LYS A 28 12.78 -2.93 -0.87
C LYS A 28 12.21 -1.75 -0.10
N LEU A 29 12.45 -1.68 1.21
CA LEU A 29 12.01 -0.54 2.00
C LEU A 29 12.64 0.78 1.52
N LYS A 30 13.96 0.76 1.27
CA LYS A 30 14.69 1.93 0.73
C LYS A 30 14.16 2.33 -0.65
N GLU A 31 13.87 1.38 -1.53
CA GLU A 31 13.29 1.67 -2.85
C GLU A 31 11.94 2.42 -2.76
N ILE A 32 11.08 2.04 -1.80
CA ILE A 32 9.79 2.70 -1.58
C ILE A 32 9.98 4.08 -0.95
N LEU A 33 10.78 4.17 0.12
CA LEU A 33 10.96 5.42 0.88
C LEU A 33 11.74 6.49 0.11
N TYR A 34 12.73 6.09 -0.70
CA TYR A 34 13.51 7.01 -1.53
C TYR A 34 12.94 7.19 -2.94
N HIS A 35 11.69 6.78 -3.16
CA HIS A 35 11.03 6.92 -4.44
C HIS A 35 11.09 8.39 -4.90
N ARG A 36 11.61 8.64 -6.11
CA ARG A 36 11.93 9.99 -6.62
C ARG A 36 10.77 11.00 -6.49
N ARG A 37 9.53 10.56 -6.74
CA ARG A 37 8.32 11.40 -6.59
C ARG A 37 8.11 11.95 -5.17
N ALA A 38 8.53 11.23 -4.13
CA ALA A 38 8.36 11.63 -2.72
C ALA A 38 9.58 12.36 -2.14
N GLN A 39 10.70 12.45 -2.87
CA GLN A 39 11.89 13.13 -2.37
C GLN A 39 11.62 14.61 -2.08
N GLY A 40 12.04 15.06 -0.90
CA GLY A 40 11.87 16.44 -0.44
C GLY A 40 10.44 16.81 -0.03
N LYS A 41 9.48 15.88 -0.07
CA LYS A 41 8.09 16.11 0.35
C LYS A 41 7.88 15.67 1.81
N LYS A 42 6.89 16.27 2.46
CA LYS A 42 6.40 15.79 3.76
C LYS A 42 5.75 14.43 3.56
N ILE A 43 5.96 13.49 4.47
CA ILE A 43 5.45 12.11 4.33
C ILE A 43 4.36 11.86 5.37
N SER A 44 3.26 11.26 4.93
CA SER A 44 2.26 10.63 5.80
C SER A 44 2.28 9.12 5.61
N LEU A 45 2.38 8.38 6.71
CA LEU A 45 2.33 6.91 6.71
C LEU A 45 1.02 6.44 7.32
N VAL A 46 0.26 5.65 6.57
CA VAL A 46 -0.99 5.04 7.03
C VAL A 46 -0.76 3.53 7.16
N SER A 47 -1.03 2.99 8.36
CA SER A 47 -0.92 1.57 8.65
C SER A 47 -2.19 1.03 9.30
N ILE A 48 -2.58 -0.19 8.94
CA ILE A 48 -3.66 -0.92 9.61
C ILE A 48 -3.05 -2.16 10.28
N ALA A 49 -3.13 -2.22 11.61
CA ALA A 49 -2.68 -3.34 12.42
C ALA A 49 -3.84 -3.93 13.22
N GLY A 50 -3.70 -5.17 13.69
CA GLY A 50 -4.70 -5.85 14.49
C GLY A 50 -4.86 -7.32 14.11
N ASP A 51 -5.89 -7.95 14.65
CA ASP A 51 -6.07 -9.40 14.60
C ASP A 51 -6.18 -9.98 13.19
N PHE A 52 -5.78 -11.24 13.08
CA PHE A 52 -5.90 -12.03 11.88
C PHE A 52 -7.38 -12.16 11.44
N ARG A 53 -7.63 -12.10 10.12
CA ARG A 53 -8.97 -12.17 9.47
C ARG A 53 -9.97 -11.04 9.76
N LYS A 54 -9.53 -9.87 10.25
CA LYS A 54 -10.42 -8.71 10.45
C LYS A 54 -10.50 -7.75 9.25
N GLY A 55 -10.26 -8.22 8.03
CA GLY A 55 -10.47 -7.41 6.81
C GLY A 55 -9.45 -6.29 6.55
N LYS A 56 -8.26 -6.33 7.15
CA LYS A 56 -7.26 -5.25 7.03
C LYS A 56 -6.85 -4.94 5.58
N SER A 57 -6.44 -5.95 4.81
CA SER A 57 -6.07 -5.76 3.40
C SER A 57 -7.24 -5.27 2.56
N PHE A 58 -8.46 -5.73 2.85
CA PHE A 58 -9.68 -5.26 2.20
C PHE A 58 -9.93 -3.76 2.48
N MET A 59 -9.72 -3.30 3.71
CA MET A 59 -9.82 -1.87 4.04
C MET A 59 -8.72 -1.04 3.38
N LEU A 60 -7.48 -1.54 3.34
CA LEU A 60 -6.38 -0.87 2.64
C LEU A 60 -6.66 -0.69 1.15
N ASP A 61 -7.33 -1.63 0.49
CA ASP A 61 -7.68 -1.46 -0.92
C ASP A 61 -8.70 -0.34 -1.15
N PHE A 62 -9.62 -0.08 -0.21
CA PHE A 62 -10.48 1.10 -0.30
C PHE A 62 -9.66 2.39 -0.18
N PHE A 63 -8.62 2.42 0.65
CA PHE A 63 -7.72 3.57 0.70
C PHE A 63 -6.97 3.75 -0.62
N LEU A 64 -6.50 2.67 -1.24
CA LEU A 64 -5.90 2.74 -2.57
C LEU A 64 -6.89 3.28 -3.60
N ARG A 65 -8.15 2.83 -3.57
CA ARG A 65 -9.18 3.34 -4.48
C ARG A 65 -9.44 4.83 -4.26
N TYR A 66 -9.58 5.26 -3.01
CA TYR A 66 -9.73 6.68 -2.64
C TYR A 66 -8.56 7.53 -3.16
N LEU A 67 -7.32 7.13 -2.85
CA LEU A 67 -6.11 7.86 -3.23
C LEU A 67 -5.94 7.95 -4.75
N ARG A 68 -6.33 6.90 -5.49
CA ARG A 68 -6.32 6.89 -6.97
C ARG A 68 -7.38 7.81 -7.58
N ALA A 69 -8.49 8.04 -6.89
CA ALA A 69 -9.59 8.87 -7.38
C ALA A 69 -9.28 10.38 -7.36
N LYS A 70 -8.19 10.82 -6.70
CA LYS A 70 -7.70 12.21 -6.74
C LYS A 70 -8.82 13.27 -6.54
N ASN A 71 -9.55 13.17 -5.43
CA ASN A 71 -10.66 14.07 -5.05
C ASN A 71 -11.93 13.99 -5.93
N GLN A 72 -12.09 12.98 -6.78
CA GLN A 72 -13.37 12.73 -7.43
C GLN A 72 -14.45 12.33 -6.40
N LYS A 73 -15.66 12.87 -6.56
CA LYS A 73 -16.79 12.62 -5.65
C LYS A 73 -17.20 11.14 -5.61
N GLU A 74 -17.14 10.46 -6.74
CA GLU A 74 -17.58 9.06 -6.91
C GLU A 74 -16.42 8.06 -6.70
N TRP A 75 -15.55 8.31 -5.72
CA TRP A 75 -14.33 7.52 -5.50
C TRP A 75 -14.59 6.07 -5.09
N ILE A 76 -15.74 5.76 -4.49
CA ILE A 76 -16.03 4.43 -3.94
C ILE A 76 -16.13 3.35 -5.03
N GLY A 77 -16.40 3.75 -6.27
CA GLY A 77 -16.60 2.86 -7.41
C GLY A 77 -18.01 2.28 -7.48
N LYS A 78 -18.29 1.50 -8.52
CA LYS A 78 -19.58 0.80 -8.68
C LYS A 78 -19.59 -0.47 -7.83
N GLU A 79 -20.78 -0.95 -7.45
CA GLU A 79 -20.93 -2.22 -6.71
C GLU A 79 -20.33 -3.42 -7.47
N SER A 80 -20.41 -3.40 -8.80
CA SER A 80 -19.85 -4.46 -9.66
C SER A 80 -18.33 -4.33 -9.88
N GLU A 81 -17.71 -3.26 -9.40
CA GLU A 81 -16.29 -2.99 -9.65
C GLU A 81 -15.40 -3.72 -8.62
N PRO A 82 -14.57 -4.68 -9.04
CA PRO A 82 -13.74 -5.45 -8.12
C PRO A 82 -12.70 -4.55 -7.45
N LEU A 83 -12.52 -4.78 -6.15
CA LEU A 83 -11.53 -4.09 -5.35
C LEU A 83 -10.13 -4.71 -5.58
N LYS A 84 -9.12 -3.89 -5.87
CA LYS A 84 -7.78 -4.34 -6.29
C LYS A 84 -6.66 -3.61 -5.54
N GLY A 85 -5.68 -4.37 -5.08
CA GLY A 85 -4.48 -3.81 -4.47
C GLY A 85 -3.67 -4.87 -3.75
N PHE A 86 -3.76 -4.88 -2.43
CA PHE A 86 -3.18 -5.89 -1.57
C PHE A 86 -3.86 -7.24 -1.78
N ASP A 87 -3.10 -8.31 -1.64
CA ASP A 87 -3.67 -9.64 -1.76
C ASP A 87 -4.60 -9.92 -0.56
N TRP A 88 -5.88 -10.22 -0.84
CA TRP A 88 -6.86 -10.69 0.14
C TRP A 88 -7.79 -11.73 -0.47
N ARG A 89 -8.27 -12.65 0.38
CA ARG A 89 -9.27 -13.66 0.00
C ARG A 89 -10.18 -14.01 1.17
N GLY A 90 -11.41 -14.42 0.85
CA GLY A 90 -12.28 -15.15 1.79
C GLY A 90 -11.65 -16.47 2.26
N GLY A 91 -12.16 -17.06 3.35
CA GLY A 91 -11.70 -18.36 3.87
C GLY A 91 -10.77 -18.31 5.10
N ALA A 92 -10.48 -19.46 5.70
CA ALA A 92 -9.82 -19.55 7.01
C ALA A 92 -8.27 -19.43 6.99
N GLY A 93 -7.64 -19.55 5.82
CA GLY A 93 -6.18 -19.60 5.70
C GLY A 93 -5.48 -18.25 5.94
N ARG A 94 -4.31 -18.29 6.58
CA ARG A 94 -3.40 -17.13 6.71
C ARG A 94 -2.99 -16.61 5.34
N HIS A 95 -2.89 -15.28 5.22
CA HIS A 95 -2.63 -14.60 3.95
C HIS A 95 -1.54 -13.55 4.09
N THR A 96 -1.69 -12.63 5.04
CA THR A 96 -0.68 -11.63 5.39
C THR A 96 0.04 -12.04 6.67
N THR A 97 1.36 -12.21 6.58
CA THR A 97 2.28 -12.35 7.72
C THR A 97 3.37 -11.29 7.62
N GLY A 98 3.85 -10.78 8.76
CA GLY A 98 4.82 -9.68 8.77
C GLY A 98 4.22 -8.35 8.30
N MET A 99 5.00 -7.55 7.56
CA MET A 99 4.59 -6.23 7.08
C MET A 99 4.71 -6.11 5.56
N ILE A 100 3.64 -5.59 4.96
CA ILE A 100 3.54 -5.29 3.52
C ILE A 100 3.30 -3.80 3.35
N MET A 101 3.96 -3.20 2.37
CA MET A 101 3.84 -1.79 2.01
C MET A 101 3.50 -1.65 0.53
N TRP A 102 2.76 -0.60 0.16
CA TRP A 102 2.49 -0.30 -1.25
C TRP A 102 3.76 0.25 -1.92
N SER A 103 4.10 -0.22 -3.13
CA SER A 103 5.39 0.07 -3.77
C SER A 103 5.59 1.52 -4.19
N GLU A 104 4.51 2.30 -4.29
CA GLU A 104 4.52 3.65 -4.85
C GLU A 104 3.88 4.67 -3.90
N PRO A 105 4.50 5.84 -3.67
CA PRO A 105 3.86 6.90 -2.90
C PRO A 105 2.72 7.54 -3.69
N PHE A 106 1.70 7.98 -2.96
CA PHE A 106 0.65 8.85 -3.48
C PHE A 106 1.02 10.30 -3.15
N ILE A 107 1.05 11.15 -4.17
CA ILE A 107 1.36 12.57 -4.02
C ILE A 107 0.04 13.35 -3.98
N MET A 108 -0.13 14.17 -2.95
CA MET A 108 -1.34 14.98 -2.72
C MET A 108 -0.98 16.44 -2.51
N ALA A 109 -1.82 17.33 -3.06
CA ALA A 109 -1.76 18.75 -2.76
C ALA A 109 -2.31 19.00 -1.35
N LEU A 110 -1.54 19.70 -0.53
CA LEU A 110 -1.91 20.14 0.81
C LEU A 110 -2.67 21.47 0.73
N PRO A 111 -3.48 21.83 1.76
CA PRO A 111 -4.25 23.08 1.76
C PRO A 111 -3.40 24.35 1.65
N ASN A 112 -2.13 24.28 2.04
CA ASN A 112 -1.16 25.38 1.93
C ASN A 112 -0.49 25.49 0.55
N GLY A 113 -0.87 24.64 -0.41
CA GLY A 113 -0.32 24.61 -1.77
C GLY A 113 0.98 23.81 -1.91
N GLU A 114 1.52 23.24 -0.83
CA GLU A 114 2.65 22.29 -0.89
C GLU A 114 2.17 20.90 -1.37
N GLU A 115 3.10 20.06 -1.82
CA GLU A 115 2.83 18.64 -2.07
C GLU A 115 3.38 17.76 -0.94
N GLY A 116 2.62 16.74 -0.56
CA GLY A 116 2.99 15.69 0.40
C GLY A 116 2.68 14.29 -0.12
#